data_AF-A0A7W9INH4-F1
#
_entry.id   AF-A0A7W9INH4-F1
#
_cell.length_a   1.000
_cell.length_b   1.000
_cell.length_c   1.000
_cell.angle_alpha   90.00
_cell.angle_beta   90.00
_cell.angle_gamma   90.00
#
_symmetry.space_group_name_H-M   'P 1'
#
loop_
_entity.id
_entity.type
_entity.pdbx_description
1 polymer ?
#
loop_
_entity_poly.entity_id
_entity_poly.type
_entity_poly.pdbx_seq_one_letter_code
_entity_poly.pdbx_strand_id
1 'polypeptide(L)'
;MHLTDILALRPVPAAAVLMAITRRCPLRCRHCSTGSLLSAEEHPGEVFRRFTATFTRRDRPELVMLTGGEPLLRPALARSLAETAARAGSRTMILSGMFFAPRIPPAIAAAIEAADHFSASLDAFHEEEVPRRSVFAVMRTLLARGKDLSFHITGTGPDDPYLREVTAAVRREFDDRVPMLVSRVQPVGRGRTLAVPAAVASAAPATSAAPAASAAPAARTAPTGAAEPTGGASPARPSGSAGAASTGAASTGATHSGTAALASALPCAMAAWPTVGFDGTITACCNQDVVDHRPVPGHLLLGHAGRDDWGTVRERCLDSGVLRALRTYGPLRLAGAPPGSGYCETCRELDVAPPPPTPVALLMERQVRDMQLAGGGTGFAGRYGCPPYGDLVSLGHPGRKDDL
;
A
#
# COMPACT_ATOMS: atom_id res chain seq x y z
N MET A 1 -12.12 -3.45 13.61
CA MET A 1 -11.63 -2.46 12.62
C MET A 1 -11.71 -3.07 11.23
N HIS A 2 -12.17 -2.34 10.20
CA HIS A 2 -12.32 -2.91 8.85
C HIS A 2 -11.02 -2.84 8.03
N LEU A 3 -10.87 -3.74 7.03
CA LEU A 3 -9.67 -3.77 6.17
C LEU A 3 -9.47 -2.47 5.38
N THR A 4 -10.55 -1.90 4.81
CA THR A 4 -10.45 -0.63 4.06
C THR A 4 -9.91 0.51 4.94
N ASP A 5 -10.28 0.57 6.23
CA ASP A 5 -9.80 1.58 7.17
C ASP A 5 -8.29 1.39 7.46
N ILE A 6 -7.86 0.13 7.60
CA ILE A 6 -6.45 -0.25 7.77
C ILE A 6 -5.63 0.19 6.56
N LEU A 7 -6.12 -0.05 5.34
CA LEU A 7 -5.43 0.32 4.10
C LEU A 7 -5.48 1.83 3.83
N ALA A 8 -6.54 2.54 4.23
CA ALA A 8 -6.63 4.00 4.12
C ALA A 8 -5.59 4.74 4.98
N LEU A 9 -5.04 4.11 6.03
CA LEU A 9 -3.94 4.66 6.82
C LEU A 9 -2.56 4.55 6.13
N ARG A 10 -2.43 3.76 5.05
CA ARG A 10 -1.12 3.53 4.39
C ARG A 10 -0.40 4.80 3.89
N PRO A 11 -1.07 5.83 3.36
CA PRO A 11 -0.41 7.08 2.96
C PRO A 11 0.10 7.92 4.12
N VAL A 12 -0.37 7.67 5.35
CA VAL A 12 -0.12 8.56 6.50
C VAL A 12 1.19 8.15 7.20
N PRO A 13 2.23 9.03 7.22
CA PRO A 13 3.50 8.73 7.86
C PRO A 13 3.34 8.43 9.35
N ALA A 14 3.98 7.37 9.81
CA ALA A 14 3.94 6.86 11.19
C ALA A 14 2.53 6.61 11.77
N ALA A 15 1.49 6.50 10.94
CA ALA A 15 0.15 6.13 11.43
C ALA A 15 0.05 4.66 11.87
N ALA A 16 0.96 3.80 11.41
CA ALA A 16 1.04 2.43 11.88
C ALA A 16 2.49 1.95 11.96
N VAL A 17 2.69 0.84 12.68
CA VAL A 17 3.95 0.11 12.75
C VAL A 17 3.72 -1.36 12.40
N LEU A 18 4.57 -1.93 11.55
CA LEU A 18 4.64 -3.38 11.35
C LEU A 18 5.66 -3.97 12.32
N MET A 19 5.38 -5.13 12.92
CA MET A 19 6.34 -5.87 13.74
C MET A 19 6.45 -7.31 13.24
N ALA A 20 7.60 -7.65 12.66
CA ALA A 20 7.97 -9.01 12.29
C ALA A 20 8.46 -9.76 13.55
N ILE A 21 7.54 -10.19 14.42
CA ILE A 21 7.88 -10.67 15.77
C ILE A 21 8.60 -12.03 15.81
N THR A 22 8.78 -12.69 14.66
CA THR A 22 9.61 -13.89 14.47
C THR A 22 9.95 -14.07 12.99
N ARG A 23 11.08 -14.72 12.65
CA ARG A 23 11.27 -15.29 11.29
C ARG A 23 10.71 -16.69 11.15
N ARG A 24 10.34 -17.36 12.25
CA ARG A 24 9.98 -18.77 12.21
C ARG A 24 8.58 -18.95 11.64
N CYS A 25 8.42 -19.96 10.79
CA CYS A 25 7.13 -20.37 10.22
C CYS A 25 7.16 -21.88 10.01
N PRO A 26 6.12 -22.65 10.39
CA PRO A 26 6.07 -24.08 10.11
C PRO A 26 5.83 -24.36 8.62
N LEU A 27 5.24 -23.41 7.89
CA LEU A 27 4.91 -23.54 6.46
C LEU A 27 6.13 -23.20 5.58
N ARG A 28 6.21 -23.85 4.42
CA ARG A 28 7.30 -23.75 3.44
C ARG A 28 6.84 -23.13 2.11
N CYS A 29 5.71 -22.42 2.11
CA CYS A 29 5.08 -21.78 0.95
C CYS A 29 6.10 -21.18 -0.01
N ARG A 30 5.98 -21.53 -1.31
CA ARG A 30 7.01 -21.27 -2.32
C ARG A 30 7.22 -19.78 -2.64
N HIS A 31 6.22 -18.93 -2.43
CA HIS A 31 6.33 -17.46 -2.64
C HIS A 31 6.79 -16.67 -1.42
N CYS A 32 6.95 -17.30 -0.26
CA CYS A 32 7.15 -16.62 1.02
C CYS A 32 8.25 -15.55 0.96
N SER A 33 7.83 -14.29 1.11
CA SER A 33 8.68 -13.11 0.95
C SER A 33 9.82 -13.06 1.96
N THR A 34 9.55 -13.42 3.22
CA THR A 34 10.53 -13.48 4.32
C THR A 34 11.50 -14.66 4.26
N GLY A 35 11.29 -15.59 3.32
CA GLY A 35 12.04 -16.85 3.29
C GLY A 35 11.87 -17.73 4.54
N SER A 36 10.87 -17.46 5.39
CA SER A 36 10.69 -18.05 6.71
C SER A 36 10.64 -19.58 6.73
N LEU A 37 11.26 -20.17 7.75
CA LEU A 37 11.31 -21.62 8.04
C LEU A 37 11.30 -21.83 9.57
N LEU A 38 10.87 -23.00 10.04
CA LEU A 38 10.78 -23.28 11.49
C LEU A 38 12.15 -23.30 12.19
N SER A 39 13.22 -23.55 11.41
CA SER A 39 14.63 -23.53 11.82
C SER A 39 15.29 -22.15 11.73
N ALA A 40 14.56 -21.09 11.34
CA ALA A 40 15.09 -19.74 11.30
C ALA A 40 15.40 -19.21 12.72
N GLU A 41 16.27 -18.23 12.78
CA GLU A 41 16.65 -17.51 13.99
C GLU A 41 15.47 -16.75 14.63
N GLU A 42 15.53 -16.59 15.95
CA GLU A 42 14.48 -15.96 16.74
C GLU A 42 15.07 -15.17 17.91
N HIS A 43 14.86 -13.86 17.90
CA HIS A 43 15.35 -12.98 18.97
C HIS A 43 14.37 -12.95 20.18
N PRO A 44 14.88 -12.59 21.38
CA PRO A 44 14.06 -12.41 22.57
C PRO A 44 12.89 -11.46 22.32
N GLY A 45 11.70 -11.84 22.82
CA GLY A 45 10.48 -11.04 22.62
C GLY A 45 10.53 -9.67 23.33
N GLU A 46 11.48 -9.47 24.23
CA GLU A 46 11.65 -8.26 25.02
C GLU A 46 11.88 -7.01 24.18
N VAL A 47 12.54 -7.14 23.01
CA VAL A 47 12.77 -6.00 22.11
C VAL A 47 11.45 -5.38 21.61
N PHE A 48 10.44 -6.21 21.35
CA PHE A 48 9.11 -5.75 20.94
C PHE A 48 8.28 -5.26 22.12
N ARG A 49 8.41 -5.91 23.29
CA ARG A 49 7.74 -5.52 24.54
C ARG A 49 8.18 -4.13 24.98
N ARG A 50 9.49 -3.91 25.08
CA ARG A 50 10.10 -2.62 25.38
C ARG A 50 9.56 -1.54 24.45
N PHE A 51 9.69 -1.73 23.13
CA PHE A 51 9.27 -0.71 22.15
C PHE A 51 7.78 -0.38 22.26
N THR A 52 6.91 -1.39 22.36
CA THR A 52 5.45 -1.20 22.52
C THR A 52 5.09 -0.53 23.84
N ALA A 53 5.86 -0.78 24.91
CA ALA A 53 5.68 -0.12 26.20
C ALA A 53 6.03 1.39 26.19
N THR A 54 6.68 1.89 25.13
CA THR A 54 6.92 3.33 24.95
C THR A 54 5.71 4.08 24.39
N PHE A 55 4.67 3.37 23.92
CA PHE A 55 3.47 4.01 23.36
C PHE A 55 2.66 4.68 24.49
N THR A 56 2.19 5.90 24.25
CA THR A 56 1.37 6.66 25.19
C THR A 56 0.04 7.06 24.56
N ARG A 57 -0.91 7.55 25.36
CA ARG A 57 -2.18 8.08 24.82
C ARG A 57 -2.03 9.31 23.92
N ARG A 58 -0.90 10.02 24.00
CA ARG A 58 -0.61 11.22 23.19
C ARG A 58 0.31 10.94 22.01
N ASP A 59 1.16 9.92 22.12
CA ASP A 59 2.10 9.54 21.08
C ASP A 59 2.18 8.02 20.97
N ARG A 60 1.61 7.53 19.88
CA ARG A 60 1.45 6.10 19.53
C ARG A 60 1.15 5.98 18.03
N PRO A 61 1.32 4.80 17.42
CA PRO A 61 0.67 4.49 16.15
C PRO A 61 -0.85 4.36 16.34
N GLU A 62 -1.63 4.54 15.27
CA GLU A 62 -3.05 4.17 15.24
C GLU A 62 -3.26 2.65 15.07
N LEU A 63 -2.30 1.98 14.44
CA LEU A 63 -2.33 0.54 14.18
C LEU A 63 -0.96 -0.12 14.44
N VAL A 64 -0.98 -1.27 15.10
CA VAL A 64 0.13 -2.23 15.17
C VAL A 64 -0.21 -3.45 14.31
N MET A 65 0.61 -3.75 13.31
CA MET A 65 0.43 -4.96 12.48
C MET A 65 1.45 -6.02 12.89
N LEU A 66 0.98 -7.07 13.55
CA LEU A 66 1.79 -8.21 13.97
C LEU A 66 1.90 -9.23 12.83
N THR A 67 3.14 -9.51 12.44
CA THR A 67 3.50 -10.34 11.29
C THR A 67 4.85 -11.04 11.55
N GLY A 68 5.50 -11.57 10.53
CA GLY A 68 6.82 -12.19 10.59
C GLY A 68 6.91 -13.33 9.58
N GLY A 69 7.46 -14.46 10.01
CA GLY A 69 7.08 -15.76 9.46
C GLY A 69 5.64 -16.07 9.87
N GLU A 70 5.45 -16.61 11.08
CA GLU A 70 4.14 -16.87 11.66
C GLU A 70 4.07 -16.30 13.09
N PRO A 71 3.43 -15.12 13.31
CA PRO A 71 3.37 -14.49 14.63
C PRO A 71 2.69 -15.36 15.69
N LEU A 72 1.78 -16.27 15.30
CA LEU A 72 1.09 -17.17 16.21
C LEU A 72 1.89 -18.41 16.62
N LEU A 73 3.16 -18.53 16.23
CA LEU A 73 4.15 -19.33 16.98
C LEU A 73 4.50 -18.69 18.32
N ARG A 74 4.29 -17.38 18.49
CA ARG A 74 4.54 -16.62 19.74
C ARG A 74 3.23 -16.03 20.32
N PRO A 75 2.17 -16.82 20.56
CA PRO A 75 0.84 -16.29 20.87
C PRO A 75 0.81 -15.43 22.14
N ALA A 76 1.58 -15.80 23.18
CA ALA A 76 1.70 -15.02 24.41
C ALA A 76 2.46 -13.68 24.22
N LEU A 77 3.33 -13.58 23.21
CA LEU A 77 3.92 -12.30 22.81
C LEU A 77 2.90 -11.48 22.03
N ALA A 78 2.29 -12.05 20.98
CA ALA A 78 1.30 -11.36 20.15
C ALA A 78 0.15 -10.76 20.98
N ARG A 79 -0.44 -11.57 21.88
CA ARG A 79 -1.45 -11.12 22.84
C ARG A 79 -0.97 -9.94 23.68
N SER A 80 0.21 -10.04 24.27
CA SER A 80 0.72 -9.03 25.20
C SER A 80 1.13 -7.73 24.51
N LEU A 81 1.58 -7.79 23.25
CA LEU A 81 1.78 -6.60 22.41
C LEU A 81 0.44 -5.92 22.11
N ALA A 82 -0.58 -6.69 21.70
CA ALA A 82 -1.92 -6.18 21.42
C ALA A 82 -2.55 -5.51 22.66
N GLU A 83 -2.52 -6.17 23.82
CA GLU A 83 -3.01 -5.62 25.09
C GLU A 83 -2.26 -4.34 25.51
N THR A 84 -0.97 -4.23 25.20
CA THR A 84 -0.16 -3.05 25.54
C THR A 84 -0.43 -1.89 24.60
N ALA A 85 -0.52 -2.17 23.30
CA ALA A 85 -0.94 -1.21 22.27
C ALA A 85 -2.35 -0.64 22.58
N ALA A 86 -3.30 -1.51 22.96
CA ALA A 86 -4.66 -1.11 23.34
C ALA A 86 -4.71 -0.20 24.58
N ARG A 87 -3.82 -0.37 25.57
CA ARG A 87 -3.75 0.54 26.74
C ARG A 87 -3.30 1.95 26.38
N ALA A 88 -2.45 2.10 25.36
CA ALA A 88 -2.13 3.40 24.77
C ALA A 88 -3.29 3.92 23.88
N GLY A 89 -4.07 3.01 23.30
CA GLY A 89 -5.21 3.31 22.42
C GLY A 89 -4.98 2.94 20.95
N SER A 90 -3.84 2.31 20.63
CA SER A 90 -3.56 1.76 19.31
C SER A 90 -4.41 0.51 19.06
N ARG A 91 -4.88 0.35 17.83
CA ARG A 91 -5.53 -0.89 17.38
C ARG A 91 -4.47 -1.91 16.93
N THR A 92 -4.80 -3.19 16.90
CA THR A 92 -3.88 -4.26 16.50
C THR A 92 -4.48 -5.19 15.45
N MET A 93 -3.70 -5.51 14.42
CA MET A 93 -4.00 -6.51 13.40
C MET A 93 -3.00 -7.66 13.49
N ILE A 94 -3.47 -8.90 13.37
CA ILE A 94 -2.60 -10.09 13.18
C ILE A 94 -2.77 -10.61 11.75
N LEU A 95 -1.67 -10.87 11.05
CA LEU A 95 -1.64 -11.59 9.77
C LEU A 95 -1.01 -12.97 9.99
N SER A 96 -1.70 -14.05 9.61
CA SER A 96 -1.26 -15.42 9.85
C SER A 96 -1.37 -16.31 8.61
N GLY A 97 -0.44 -17.26 8.48
CA GLY A 97 -0.47 -18.33 7.48
C GLY A 97 -1.42 -19.48 7.85
N MET A 98 -2.15 -19.39 8.97
CA MET A 98 -3.21 -20.33 9.38
C MET A 98 -2.75 -21.75 9.71
N PHE A 99 -1.46 -21.96 10.06
CA PHE A 99 -0.86 -23.28 10.31
C PHE A 99 -1.58 -24.17 11.34
N PHE A 100 -2.39 -23.57 12.21
CA PHE A 100 -3.15 -24.25 13.25
C PHE A 100 -4.51 -24.80 12.76
N ALA A 101 -5.00 -24.33 11.62
CA ALA A 101 -6.29 -24.73 11.06
C ALA A 101 -6.35 -26.26 10.83
N PRO A 102 -7.49 -26.93 11.09
CA PRO A 102 -8.84 -26.36 11.24
C PRO A 102 -9.27 -26.01 12.67
N ARG A 103 -8.40 -26.14 13.69
CA ARG A 103 -8.77 -25.94 15.11
C ARG A 103 -7.97 -24.79 15.71
N ILE A 104 -8.56 -23.97 16.56
CA ILE A 104 -7.87 -22.85 17.21
C ILE A 104 -7.38 -23.29 18.61
N PRO A 105 -6.06 -23.44 18.86
CA PRO A 105 -5.55 -23.72 20.20
C PRO A 105 -5.87 -22.58 21.17
N PRO A 106 -6.11 -22.83 22.47
CA PRO A 106 -6.53 -21.79 23.42
C PRO A 106 -5.59 -20.58 23.50
N ALA A 107 -4.26 -20.81 23.44
CA ALA A 107 -3.28 -19.72 23.43
C ALA A 107 -3.37 -18.83 22.18
N ILE A 108 -3.61 -19.44 21.01
CA ILE A 108 -3.80 -18.72 19.75
C ILE A 108 -5.14 -17.98 19.77
N ALA A 109 -6.21 -18.62 20.26
CA ALA A 109 -7.49 -17.96 20.44
C ALA A 109 -7.34 -16.69 21.31
N ALA A 110 -6.66 -16.77 22.45
CA ALA A 110 -6.44 -15.61 23.31
C ALA A 110 -5.61 -14.49 22.65
N ALA A 111 -4.75 -14.80 21.68
CA ALA A 111 -4.04 -13.78 20.90
C ALA A 111 -4.93 -13.13 19.82
N ILE A 112 -5.78 -13.93 19.15
CA ILE A 112 -6.76 -13.44 18.17
C ILE A 112 -7.85 -12.59 18.83
N GLU A 113 -8.34 -13.00 20.01
CA GLU A 113 -9.35 -12.21 20.73
C GLU A 113 -8.81 -10.86 21.18
N ALA A 114 -7.54 -10.77 21.57
CA ALA A 114 -6.88 -9.52 21.98
C ALA A 114 -6.57 -8.54 20.83
N ALA A 115 -6.65 -8.98 19.56
CA ALA A 115 -6.44 -8.12 18.39
C ALA A 115 -7.78 -7.61 17.82
N ASP A 116 -7.80 -6.37 17.33
CA ASP A 116 -8.97 -5.71 16.71
C ASP A 116 -9.33 -6.27 15.32
N HIS A 117 -8.38 -6.93 14.65
CA HIS A 117 -8.56 -7.49 13.32
C HIS A 117 -7.67 -8.74 13.11
N PHE A 118 -8.18 -9.75 12.43
CA PHE A 118 -7.43 -10.97 12.09
C PHE A 118 -7.49 -11.28 10.59
N SER A 119 -6.33 -11.34 9.93
CA SER A 119 -6.22 -11.67 8.51
C SER A 119 -5.62 -13.04 8.29
N ALA A 120 -6.29 -13.86 7.48
CA ALA A 120 -5.78 -15.12 7.00
C ALA A 120 -5.07 -14.94 5.65
N SER A 121 -3.83 -15.42 5.52
CA SER A 121 -3.22 -15.63 4.21
C SER A 121 -3.89 -16.82 3.52
N LEU A 122 -4.27 -16.67 2.26
CA LEU A 122 -4.85 -17.74 1.45
C LEU A 122 -4.45 -17.57 -0.01
N ASP A 123 -3.66 -18.52 -0.52
CA ASP A 123 -3.31 -18.62 -1.94
C ASP A 123 -2.96 -20.07 -2.29
N ALA A 124 -2.75 -20.36 -3.58
CA ALA A 124 -2.43 -21.70 -4.07
C ALA A 124 -1.25 -22.35 -3.34
N PHE A 125 -0.28 -21.56 -2.88
CA PHE A 125 0.92 -22.04 -2.18
C PHE A 125 0.73 -22.18 -0.66
N HIS A 126 -0.23 -21.47 -0.07
CA HIS A 126 -0.71 -21.77 1.28
C HIS A 126 -1.58 -23.03 1.26
N GLU A 127 -2.38 -23.26 0.21
CA GLU A 127 -3.21 -24.45 0.06
C GLU A 127 -2.42 -25.75 -0.15
N GLU A 128 -1.16 -25.67 -0.61
CA GLU A 128 -0.19 -26.77 -0.59
C GLU A 128 0.07 -27.32 0.83
N GLU A 129 -0.07 -26.49 1.86
CA GLU A 129 0.30 -26.79 3.25
C GLU A 129 -0.91 -26.81 4.21
N VAL A 130 -1.88 -25.92 3.99
CA VAL A 130 -3.07 -25.70 4.83
C VAL A 130 -4.32 -25.66 3.92
N PRO A 131 -5.13 -26.73 3.84
CA PRO A 131 -6.26 -26.78 2.91
C PRO A 131 -7.28 -25.65 3.12
N ARG A 132 -7.78 -25.05 2.03
CA ARG A 132 -8.79 -23.96 2.05
C ARG A 132 -9.96 -24.22 2.99
N ARG A 133 -10.51 -25.45 2.97
CA ARG A 133 -11.61 -25.89 3.85
C ARG A 133 -11.31 -25.74 5.33
N SER A 134 -10.05 -25.92 5.74
CA SER A 134 -9.59 -25.78 7.12
C SER A 134 -9.51 -24.31 7.51
N VAL A 135 -8.97 -23.46 6.62
CA VAL A 135 -8.95 -22.00 6.79
C VAL A 135 -10.39 -21.47 6.92
N PHE A 136 -11.28 -21.88 6.01
CA PHE A 136 -12.68 -21.46 6.02
C PHE A 136 -13.41 -21.89 7.31
N ALA A 137 -13.16 -23.09 7.83
CA ALA A 137 -13.73 -23.52 9.11
C ALA A 137 -13.32 -22.61 10.29
N VAL A 138 -12.06 -22.19 10.34
CA VAL A 138 -11.56 -21.24 11.36
C VAL A 138 -12.19 -19.86 11.16
N MET A 139 -12.19 -19.34 9.93
CA MET A 139 -12.73 -18.01 9.61
C MET A 139 -14.23 -17.92 9.89
N ARG A 140 -15.03 -18.96 9.58
CA ARG A 140 -16.45 -19.03 9.99
C ARG A 140 -16.62 -18.94 11.51
N THR A 141 -15.77 -19.66 12.26
CA THR A 141 -15.80 -19.68 13.74
C THR A 141 -15.48 -18.31 14.32
N LEU A 142 -14.53 -17.58 13.73
CA LEU A 142 -14.17 -16.22 14.15
C LEU A 142 -15.24 -15.19 13.74
N LEU A 143 -15.80 -15.29 12.54
CA LEU A 143 -16.86 -14.41 12.06
C LEU A 143 -18.13 -14.54 12.91
N ALA A 144 -18.51 -15.76 13.28
CA ALA A 144 -19.64 -16.03 14.17
C ALA A 144 -19.45 -15.47 15.60
N ARG A 145 -18.22 -15.12 15.99
CA ARG A 145 -17.91 -14.43 17.26
C ARG A 145 -17.83 -12.90 17.11
N GLY A 146 -18.09 -12.36 15.93
CA GLY A 146 -17.99 -10.93 15.66
C GLY A 146 -16.55 -10.40 15.58
N LYS A 147 -15.56 -11.25 15.32
CA LYS A 147 -14.19 -10.79 15.05
C LYS A 147 -14.17 -10.14 13.65
N ASP A 148 -13.56 -8.96 13.53
CA ASP A 148 -13.27 -8.38 12.22
C ASP A 148 -12.19 -9.19 11.50
N LEU A 149 -12.47 -9.56 10.25
CA LEU A 149 -11.66 -10.49 9.47
C LEU A 149 -11.26 -9.92 8.12
N SER A 150 -10.21 -10.47 7.54
CA SER A 150 -9.93 -10.36 6.10
C SER A 150 -9.17 -11.58 5.58
N PHE A 151 -9.09 -11.67 4.25
CA PHE A 151 -8.09 -12.49 3.59
C PHE A 151 -7.02 -11.63 2.92
N HIS A 152 -5.76 -12.06 3.02
CA HIS A 152 -4.68 -11.61 2.15
C HIS A 152 -4.41 -12.71 1.13
N ILE A 153 -4.71 -12.41 -0.14
CA ILE A 153 -4.69 -13.39 -1.24
C ILE A 153 -3.61 -12.97 -2.23
N THR A 154 -2.78 -13.92 -2.66
CA THR A 154 -1.67 -13.66 -3.59
C THR A 154 -1.81 -14.52 -4.85
N GLY A 155 -1.58 -13.94 -6.02
CA GLY A 155 -1.57 -14.67 -7.30
C GLY A 155 -0.55 -14.12 -8.28
N THR A 156 -0.48 -14.72 -9.46
CA THR A 156 0.50 -14.38 -10.51
C THR A 156 0.16 -13.08 -11.26
N GLY A 157 -1.14 -12.75 -11.40
CA GLY A 157 -1.60 -11.58 -12.15
C GLY A 157 -3.13 -11.46 -12.19
N PRO A 158 -3.68 -10.47 -12.92
CA PRO A 158 -5.13 -10.28 -13.02
C PRO A 158 -5.86 -11.48 -13.65
N ASP A 159 -5.23 -12.11 -14.64
CA ASP A 159 -5.78 -13.23 -15.41
C ASP A 159 -5.64 -14.60 -14.71
N ASP A 160 -5.05 -14.62 -13.51
CA ASP A 160 -4.82 -15.84 -12.74
C ASP A 160 -6.16 -16.55 -12.43
N PRO A 161 -6.38 -17.78 -12.94
CA PRO A 161 -7.64 -18.49 -12.73
C PRO A 161 -7.86 -18.86 -11.26
N TYR A 162 -6.80 -19.06 -10.48
CA TYR A 162 -6.91 -19.33 -9.05
C TYR A 162 -7.47 -18.12 -8.31
N LEU A 163 -7.03 -16.89 -8.64
CA LEU A 163 -7.57 -15.66 -8.02
C LEU A 163 -9.07 -15.51 -8.25
N ARG A 164 -9.53 -15.80 -9.47
CA ARG A 164 -10.96 -15.78 -9.83
C ARG A 164 -11.76 -16.83 -9.03
N GLU A 165 -11.22 -18.04 -8.90
CA GLU A 165 -11.85 -19.13 -8.17
C GLU A 165 -11.92 -18.84 -6.67
N VAL A 166 -10.79 -18.49 -6.04
CA VAL A 166 -10.70 -18.31 -4.58
C VAL A 166 -11.50 -17.11 -4.11
N THR A 167 -11.47 -15.98 -4.83
CA THR A 167 -12.25 -14.79 -4.46
C THR A 167 -13.75 -15.09 -4.56
N ALA A 168 -14.20 -15.75 -5.64
CA ALA A 168 -15.59 -16.19 -5.76
C ALA A 168 -15.99 -17.23 -4.68
N ALA A 169 -15.06 -18.10 -4.25
CA ALA A 169 -15.29 -19.03 -3.15
C ALA A 169 -15.43 -18.31 -1.79
N VAL A 170 -14.57 -17.33 -1.49
CA VAL A 170 -14.67 -16.50 -0.28
C VAL A 170 -15.99 -15.72 -0.26
N ARG A 171 -16.37 -15.09 -1.39
CA ARG A 171 -17.66 -14.37 -1.50
C ARG A 171 -18.86 -15.26 -1.16
N ARG A 172 -18.94 -16.46 -1.75
CA ARG A 172 -20.01 -17.44 -1.47
C ARG A 172 -19.99 -17.99 -0.04
N GLU A 173 -18.81 -18.24 0.52
CA GLU A 173 -18.67 -18.85 1.85
C GLU A 173 -19.02 -17.85 2.97
N PHE A 174 -18.67 -16.58 2.80
CA PHE A 174 -18.80 -15.55 3.84
C PHE A 174 -19.94 -14.55 3.57
N ASP A 175 -20.65 -14.69 2.46
CA ASP A 175 -21.77 -13.84 2.04
C ASP A 175 -21.37 -12.37 1.92
N ASP A 176 -20.27 -12.11 1.20
CA ASP A 176 -19.67 -10.77 1.00
C ASP A 176 -19.32 -9.97 2.27
N ARG A 177 -19.33 -10.59 3.47
CA ARG A 177 -19.00 -9.95 4.76
C ARG A 177 -17.52 -9.88 5.10
N VAL A 178 -16.65 -10.59 4.37
CA VAL A 178 -15.21 -10.65 4.67
C VAL A 178 -14.39 -10.02 3.53
N PRO A 179 -13.71 -8.90 3.76
CA PRO A 179 -12.89 -8.23 2.76
C PRO A 179 -11.62 -9.00 2.40
N MET A 180 -11.13 -8.75 1.19
CA MET A 180 -9.94 -9.41 0.63
C MET A 180 -8.97 -8.38 0.06
N LEU A 181 -7.73 -8.36 0.55
CA LEU A 181 -6.62 -7.73 -0.16
C LEU A 181 -6.01 -8.74 -1.13
N VAL A 182 -6.31 -8.60 -2.42
CA VAL A 182 -5.70 -9.42 -3.48
C VAL A 182 -4.45 -8.71 -4.02
N SER A 183 -3.33 -9.42 -4.07
CA SER A 183 -2.01 -8.91 -4.45
C SER A 183 -1.29 -9.82 -5.45
N ARG A 184 -0.24 -9.30 -6.09
CA ARG A 184 0.65 -10.11 -6.96
C ARG A 184 1.81 -10.70 -6.16
N VAL A 185 2.25 -11.91 -6.50
CA VAL A 185 3.51 -12.49 -5.99
C VAL A 185 4.65 -11.51 -6.27
N GLN A 186 5.40 -11.16 -5.23
CA GLN A 186 6.54 -10.25 -5.34
C GLN A 186 7.85 -11.04 -5.53
N PRO A 187 8.82 -10.55 -6.33
CA PRO A 187 10.11 -11.20 -6.58
C PRO A 187 11.09 -11.04 -5.40
N VAL A 188 10.70 -11.48 -4.20
CA VAL A 188 11.48 -11.40 -2.95
C VAL A 188 11.43 -12.73 -2.19
N GLY A 189 12.42 -12.99 -1.35
CA GLY A 189 12.54 -14.26 -0.61
C GLY A 189 12.52 -15.49 -1.52
N ARG A 190 11.67 -16.47 -1.20
CA ARG A 190 11.46 -17.65 -2.06
C ARG A 190 10.67 -17.33 -3.35
N GLY A 191 9.88 -16.25 -3.34
CA GLY A 191 9.11 -15.78 -4.51
C GLY A 191 9.94 -15.21 -5.66
N ARG A 192 11.26 -15.01 -5.47
CA ARG A 192 12.17 -14.48 -6.51
C ARG A 192 12.09 -15.22 -7.86
N THR A 193 11.84 -16.53 -7.86
CA THR A 193 11.76 -17.36 -9.08
C THR A 193 10.34 -17.54 -9.62
N LEU A 194 9.32 -16.99 -8.95
CA LEU A 194 7.90 -17.19 -9.27
C LEU A 194 7.21 -15.98 -9.89
N ALA A 195 7.84 -14.81 -9.85
CA ALA A 195 7.23 -13.57 -10.30
C ALA A 195 7.21 -13.48 -11.84
N VAL A 196 6.02 -13.23 -12.39
CA VAL A 196 5.88 -12.70 -13.76
C VAL A 196 6.27 -11.22 -13.72
N PRO A 197 7.06 -10.70 -14.68
CA PRO A 197 7.43 -9.29 -14.72
C PRO A 197 6.18 -8.40 -14.71
N ALA A 198 6.04 -7.59 -13.66
CA ALA A 198 4.96 -6.62 -13.59
C ALA A 198 5.25 -5.48 -14.58
N ALA A 199 4.49 -5.41 -15.67
CA ALA A 199 4.32 -4.16 -16.39
C ALA A 199 3.88 -3.09 -15.37
N VAL A 200 4.59 -1.97 -15.33
CA VAL A 200 4.29 -0.87 -14.40
C VAL A 200 2.85 -0.45 -14.63
N ALA A 201 2.00 -0.67 -13.64
CA ALA A 201 0.60 -0.28 -13.73
C ALA A 201 0.53 1.24 -13.80
N SER A 202 0.35 1.77 -15.02
CA SER A 202 -0.03 3.15 -15.25
C SER A 202 -1.36 3.38 -14.53
N ALA A 203 -1.29 3.96 -13.33
CA ALA A 203 -2.45 4.45 -12.62
C ALA A 203 -3.02 5.64 -13.41
N ALA A 204 -3.90 5.34 -14.37
CA ALA A 204 -4.81 6.34 -14.88
C ALA A 204 -5.59 6.89 -13.68
N PRO A 205 -5.76 8.22 -13.55
CA PRO A 205 -6.63 8.76 -12.52
C PRO A 205 -8.03 8.18 -12.73
N ALA A 206 -8.63 7.63 -11.67
CA ALA A 206 -10.02 7.24 -11.69
C ALA A 206 -10.88 8.50 -11.84
N THR A 207 -11.17 8.89 -13.07
CA THR A 207 -12.13 9.94 -13.37
C THR A 207 -13.52 9.41 -13.06
N SER A 208 -13.98 9.57 -11.82
CA SER A 208 -15.41 9.56 -11.57
C SER A 208 -16.02 10.68 -12.42
N ALA A 209 -16.93 10.31 -13.31
CA ALA A 209 -17.65 11.29 -14.10
C ALA A 209 -18.48 12.15 -13.13
N ALA A 210 -18.11 13.41 -12.96
CA ALA A 210 -18.97 14.37 -12.29
C ALA A 210 -20.31 14.44 -13.05
N PRO A 211 -21.47 14.41 -12.36
CA PRO A 211 -22.75 14.53 -13.04
C PRO A 211 -22.80 15.86 -13.78
N ALA A 212 -23.18 15.82 -15.06
CA ALA A 212 -23.21 17.01 -15.92
C ALA A 212 -24.09 18.09 -15.29
N ALA A 213 -23.51 19.26 -15.03
CA ALA A 213 -24.25 20.42 -14.56
C ALA A 213 -25.32 20.79 -15.61
N SER A 214 -26.58 20.84 -15.18
CA SER A 214 -27.71 21.16 -16.04
C SER A 214 -27.53 22.55 -16.66
N ALA A 215 -27.68 22.65 -17.99
CA ALA A 215 -27.54 23.90 -18.70
C ALA A 215 -28.75 24.81 -18.44
N ALA A 216 -28.51 25.98 -17.85
CA ALA A 216 -29.49 27.06 -17.83
C ALA A 216 -29.63 27.69 -19.24
N PRO A 217 -30.84 28.04 -19.70
CA PRO A 217 -31.08 28.44 -21.08
C PRO A 217 -30.65 29.89 -21.38
N ALA A 218 -30.26 30.12 -22.64
CA ALA A 218 -29.86 31.44 -23.13
C ALA A 218 -31.02 32.46 -23.17
N ALA A 219 -30.77 33.66 -22.65
CA ALA A 219 -31.58 34.85 -22.89
C ALA A 219 -30.98 35.69 -24.03
N ARG A 220 -31.84 36.41 -24.77
CA ARG A 220 -31.54 36.96 -26.11
C ARG A 220 -31.05 38.42 -26.06
N THR A 221 -30.36 38.83 -27.12
CA THR A 221 -30.00 40.20 -27.51
C THR A 221 -31.28 41.02 -27.89
N ALA A 222 -31.34 42.35 -28.07
CA ALA A 222 -30.41 43.50 -28.19
C ALA A 222 -31.23 44.81 -27.90
N PRO A 223 -30.97 46.05 -28.41
CA PRO A 223 -29.74 46.73 -28.91
C PRO A 223 -29.60 48.24 -28.46
N THR A 224 -28.60 48.93 -29.05
CA THR A 224 -28.49 50.39 -29.35
C THR A 224 -27.67 51.32 -28.45
N GLY A 225 -26.92 52.24 -29.10
CA GLY A 225 -26.10 53.30 -28.50
C GLY A 225 -24.78 53.48 -29.26
N ALA A 226 -24.66 54.49 -30.13
CA ALA A 226 -23.52 54.67 -31.04
C ALA A 226 -22.59 55.82 -30.63
N ALA A 227 -21.28 55.71 -30.93
CA ALA A 227 -20.41 56.79 -31.40
C ALA A 227 -19.00 56.27 -31.81
N GLU A 228 -18.44 56.87 -32.86
CA GLU A 228 -17.10 56.72 -33.44
C GLU A 228 -16.58 58.16 -33.74
N PRO A 229 -15.38 58.46 -34.30
CA PRO A 229 -14.22 57.61 -34.63
C PRO A 229 -12.84 58.26 -34.31
N THR A 230 -11.80 57.76 -35.02
CA THR A 230 -10.43 58.27 -35.31
C THR A 230 -9.28 57.59 -34.54
N GLY A 231 -8.20 57.09 -35.17
CA GLY A 231 -7.92 56.86 -36.60
C GLY A 231 -6.42 56.57 -36.85
N GLY A 232 -6.03 55.78 -37.87
CA GLY A 232 -4.61 55.73 -38.30
C GLY A 232 -4.06 54.47 -38.98
N ALA A 233 -4.16 54.43 -40.32
CA ALA A 233 -3.21 53.88 -41.31
C ALA A 233 -2.35 52.61 -41.06
N SER A 234 -2.54 51.62 -41.95
CA SER A 234 -1.53 50.63 -42.41
C SER A 234 -0.67 51.26 -43.55
N PRO A 235 0.41 50.62 -44.09
CA PRO A 235 0.40 49.32 -44.79
C PRO A 235 1.48 48.37 -44.20
N ALA A 236 2.02 47.29 -44.81
CA ALA A 236 1.98 46.78 -46.19
C ALA A 236 2.26 45.26 -46.32
N ARG A 237 2.36 44.77 -47.56
CA ARG A 237 2.84 43.44 -48.00
C ARG A 237 3.55 43.57 -49.35
N PRO A 238 4.51 42.68 -49.68
CA PRO A 238 4.61 42.11 -51.05
C PRO A 238 3.87 40.77 -51.22
N SER A 239 3.97 40.14 -52.41
CA SER A 239 3.17 38.97 -52.79
C SER A 239 3.83 38.00 -53.79
N GLY A 240 3.51 36.70 -53.69
CA GLY A 240 3.83 35.64 -54.66
C GLY A 240 4.17 34.31 -53.97
N SER A 241 3.86 33.12 -54.51
CA SER A 241 3.04 32.75 -55.68
C SER A 241 2.56 31.28 -55.55
N ALA A 242 1.58 30.86 -56.35
CA ALA A 242 0.93 29.54 -56.25
C ALA A 242 1.79 28.35 -56.74
N GLY A 243 1.47 27.15 -56.21
CA GLY A 243 1.97 25.85 -56.68
C GLY A 243 1.16 24.71 -56.04
N ALA A 244 0.63 23.78 -56.85
CA ALA A 244 -0.34 22.79 -56.38
C ALA A 244 0.29 21.45 -55.94
N ALA A 245 -0.38 20.82 -54.97
CA ALA A 245 -0.41 19.39 -54.64
C ALA A 245 0.76 18.47 -55.04
N SER A 246 1.44 17.94 -54.02
CA SER A 246 1.83 16.52 -54.01
C SER A 246 1.75 15.95 -52.60
N THR A 247 1.41 14.66 -52.50
CA THR A 247 1.19 13.93 -51.25
C THR A 247 2.50 13.51 -50.60
N GLY A 248 2.72 13.89 -49.34
CA GLY A 248 3.86 13.43 -48.54
C GLY A 248 3.46 13.26 -47.08
N ALA A 249 3.48 12.02 -46.57
CA ALA A 249 3.13 11.72 -45.19
C ALA A 249 4.23 12.21 -44.23
N ALA A 250 3.86 13.02 -43.24
CA ALA A 250 4.69 13.38 -42.11
C ALA A 250 4.10 12.76 -40.83
N SER A 251 4.91 12.00 -40.11
CA SER A 251 4.48 11.15 -38.99
C SER A 251 4.20 11.93 -37.70
N THR A 252 3.15 11.52 -36.99
CA THR A 252 2.76 12.06 -35.68
C THR A 252 3.68 11.55 -34.57
N GLY A 253 4.81 12.22 -34.34
CA GLY A 253 5.79 11.88 -33.30
C GLY A 253 5.54 12.55 -31.94
N ALA A 254 4.38 12.37 -31.30
CA ALA A 254 4.06 13.08 -30.05
C ALA A 254 3.04 12.40 -29.09
N THR A 255 3.26 11.14 -28.66
CA THR A 255 2.38 10.49 -27.65
C THR A 255 3.07 9.66 -26.55
N HIS A 256 4.33 9.25 -26.69
CA HIS A 256 4.97 8.33 -25.71
C HIS A 256 5.73 9.00 -24.54
N SER A 257 6.05 10.30 -24.61
CA SER A 257 6.87 10.97 -23.58
C SER A 257 6.13 11.21 -22.25
N GLY A 258 4.85 11.61 -22.31
CA GLY A 258 4.08 11.97 -21.11
C GLY A 258 3.76 10.80 -20.18
N THR A 259 3.40 9.64 -20.74
CA THR A 259 3.08 8.42 -19.97
C THR A 259 4.32 7.83 -19.30
N ALA A 260 5.47 7.85 -19.97
CA ALA A 260 6.76 7.45 -19.39
C ALA A 260 7.20 8.37 -18.23
N ALA A 261 6.98 9.68 -18.35
CA ALA A 261 7.26 10.65 -17.28
C ALA A 261 6.30 10.53 -16.08
N LEU A 262 5.05 10.12 -16.30
CA LEU A 262 4.10 9.82 -15.21
C LEU A 262 4.45 8.51 -14.49
N ALA A 263 4.94 7.49 -15.21
CA ALA A 263 5.38 6.23 -14.62
C ALA A 263 6.62 6.37 -13.70
N SER A 264 7.49 7.35 -13.93
CA SER A 264 8.64 7.62 -13.05
C SER A 264 8.29 8.47 -11.82
N ALA A 265 7.19 9.23 -11.85
CA ALA A 265 6.75 10.11 -10.75
C ALA A 265 5.68 9.46 -9.84
N LEU A 266 5.94 8.25 -9.35
CA LEU A 266 4.98 7.47 -8.55
C LEU A 266 5.29 7.53 -7.03
N PRO A 267 4.50 8.26 -6.20
CA PRO A 267 4.56 8.26 -4.73
C PRO A 267 4.72 6.90 -4.05
N CYS A 268 5.54 6.80 -3.00
CA CYS A 268 5.73 5.56 -2.23
C CYS A 268 4.94 5.54 -0.92
N ALA A 269 3.70 5.05 -0.91
CA ALA A 269 2.94 4.84 0.34
C ALA A 269 3.54 3.71 1.22
N MET A 270 4.39 2.85 0.67
CA MET A 270 5.04 1.77 1.43
C MET A 270 6.15 2.27 2.37
N ALA A 271 6.66 3.49 2.15
CA ALA A 271 7.67 4.17 2.98
C ALA A 271 7.05 5.07 4.08
N ALA A 272 5.79 4.84 4.44
CA ALA A 272 5.07 5.61 5.45
C ALA A 272 5.04 4.93 6.83
N TRP A 273 5.11 3.61 6.91
CA TRP A 273 4.94 2.85 8.15
C TRP A 273 6.26 2.24 8.61
N PRO A 274 6.80 2.64 9.78
CA PRO A 274 7.94 1.97 10.39
C PRO A 274 7.73 0.44 10.48
N THR A 275 8.78 -0.31 10.20
CA THR A 275 8.78 -1.78 10.23
C THR A 275 9.88 -2.25 11.17
N VAL A 276 9.48 -2.87 12.28
CA VAL A 276 10.41 -3.52 13.23
C VAL A 276 10.70 -4.93 12.71
N GLY A 277 11.94 -5.16 12.31
CA GLY A 277 12.46 -6.47 11.94
C GLY A 277 12.53 -7.44 13.12
N PHE A 278 12.70 -8.72 12.80
CA PHE A 278 12.85 -9.81 13.77
C PHE A 278 14.07 -9.63 14.70
N ASP A 279 15.09 -8.89 14.25
CA ASP A 279 16.31 -8.52 14.97
C ASP A 279 16.16 -7.24 15.81
N GLY A 280 15.00 -6.58 15.73
CA GLY A 280 14.71 -5.29 16.34
C GLY A 280 15.13 -4.07 15.51
N THR A 281 15.77 -4.23 14.34
CA THR A 281 16.10 -3.10 13.46
C THR A 281 14.81 -2.47 12.94
N ILE A 282 14.71 -1.13 12.98
CA ILE A 282 13.52 -0.40 12.53
C ILE A 282 13.83 0.29 11.21
N THR A 283 13.09 -0.08 10.16
CA THR A 283 13.18 0.51 8.83
C THR A 283 11.94 1.35 8.51
N ALA A 284 12.01 2.24 7.54
CA ALA A 284 10.88 3.04 7.07
C ALA A 284 9.98 2.31 6.05
N CYS A 285 10.37 1.11 5.59
CA CYS A 285 9.75 0.41 4.48
C CYS A 285 9.63 -1.09 4.77
N CYS A 286 8.45 -1.66 4.51
CA CYS A 286 8.16 -3.08 4.70
C CYS A 286 8.51 -3.98 3.51
N ASN A 287 9.31 -3.49 2.54
CA ASN A 287 9.87 -4.36 1.49
C ASN A 287 10.89 -5.32 2.13
N GLN A 288 10.76 -6.62 1.88
CA GLN A 288 11.58 -7.61 2.58
C GLN A 288 13.09 -7.43 2.32
N ASP A 289 13.49 -7.02 1.11
CA ASP A 289 14.90 -6.83 0.78
C ASP A 289 15.52 -5.66 1.58
N VAL A 290 14.70 -4.72 2.08
CA VAL A 290 15.11 -3.67 3.03
C VAL A 290 15.18 -4.21 4.46
N VAL A 291 14.24 -5.09 4.84
CA VAL A 291 14.14 -5.67 6.19
C VAL A 291 15.25 -6.69 6.46
N ASP A 292 15.64 -7.48 5.45
CA ASP A 292 16.57 -8.60 5.60
C ASP A 292 18.02 -8.28 5.29
N HIS A 293 18.30 -7.43 4.29
CA HIS A 293 19.68 -7.16 3.90
C HIS A 293 20.34 -6.11 4.81
N ARG A 294 21.65 -6.25 5.00
CA ARG A 294 22.49 -5.34 5.78
C ARG A 294 23.69 -4.90 4.92
N PRO A 295 24.16 -3.65 5.00
CA PRO A 295 23.57 -2.55 5.79
C PRO A 295 22.19 -2.13 5.26
N VAL A 296 21.34 -1.63 6.15
CA VAL A 296 20.07 -0.99 5.72
C VAL A 296 20.43 0.33 5.03
N PRO A 297 19.84 0.68 3.86
CA PRO A 297 20.05 1.98 3.23
C PRO A 297 19.80 3.12 4.22
N GLY A 298 20.74 4.05 4.35
CA GLY A 298 20.75 5.03 5.44
C GLY A 298 19.47 5.86 5.53
N HIS A 299 18.89 6.23 4.38
CA HIS A 299 17.63 6.98 4.31
C HIS A 299 16.37 6.18 4.70
N LEU A 300 16.48 4.85 4.84
CA LEU A 300 15.42 3.94 5.31
C LEU A 300 15.63 3.46 6.75
N LEU A 301 16.78 3.71 7.39
CA LEU A 301 17.04 3.30 8.76
C LEU A 301 16.43 4.29 9.75
N LEU A 302 15.50 3.84 10.59
CA LEU A 302 14.84 4.66 11.60
C LEU A 302 15.36 4.42 13.03
N GLY A 303 16.00 3.29 13.30
CA GLY A 303 16.58 2.99 14.62
C GLY A 303 16.58 1.50 14.97
N HIS A 304 16.48 1.20 16.26
CA HIS A 304 16.42 -0.14 16.81
C HIS A 304 15.50 -0.19 18.03
N ALA A 305 14.53 -1.11 18.04
CA ALA A 305 13.50 -1.25 19.07
C ALA A 305 14.04 -1.56 20.49
N GLY A 306 15.29 -2.03 20.58
CA GLY A 306 16.00 -2.22 21.85
C GLY A 306 16.60 -0.93 22.45
N ARG A 307 16.64 0.18 21.69
CA ARG A 307 17.27 1.45 22.11
C ARG A 307 16.35 2.66 21.95
N ASP A 308 15.73 2.80 20.79
CA ASP A 308 14.87 3.95 20.48
C ASP A 308 13.44 3.74 21.01
N ASP A 309 12.74 4.82 21.33
CA ASP A 309 11.31 4.79 21.63
C ASP A 309 10.46 5.13 20.39
N TRP A 310 9.15 5.00 20.52
CA TRP A 310 8.22 5.32 19.44
C TRP A 310 8.30 6.78 18.98
N GLY A 311 8.38 7.74 19.91
CA GLY A 311 8.43 9.16 19.57
C GLY A 311 9.65 9.50 18.72
N THR A 312 10.82 8.99 19.11
CA THR A 312 12.08 9.10 18.37
C THR A 312 11.97 8.49 16.95
N VAL A 313 11.35 7.32 16.82
CA VAL A 313 11.15 6.65 15.52
C VAL A 313 10.14 7.41 14.65
N ARG A 314 9.09 7.97 15.26
CA ARG A 314 8.06 8.77 14.61
C ARG A 314 8.63 10.08 14.10
N GLU A 315 9.40 10.80 14.91
CA GLU A 315 10.14 12.01 14.54
C GLU A 315 11.04 11.76 13.32
N ARG A 316 11.93 10.76 13.40
CA ARG A 316 12.80 10.37 12.27
C ARG A 316 12.02 9.99 11.00
N CYS A 317 10.85 9.38 11.14
CA CYS A 317 9.98 9.02 10.01
C CYS A 317 9.29 10.24 9.37
N LEU A 318 8.99 11.26 10.16
CA LEU A 318 8.34 12.50 9.72
C LEU A 318 9.34 13.49 9.12
N ASP A 319 10.45 13.73 9.81
CA ASP A 319 11.36 14.84 9.52
C ASP A 319 12.42 14.50 8.45
N SER A 320 12.58 13.21 8.11
CA SER A 320 13.44 12.79 7.01
C SER A 320 12.96 13.36 5.65
N GLY A 321 13.71 14.34 5.14
CA GLY A 321 13.46 14.95 3.83
C GLY A 321 13.50 13.93 2.69
N VAL A 322 14.32 12.87 2.78
CA VAL A 322 14.34 11.79 1.77
C VAL A 322 13.06 10.96 1.84
N LEU A 323 12.55 10.62 3.02
CA LEU A 323 11.28 9.88 3.14
C LEU A 323 10.08 10.72 2.66
N ARG A 324 10.07 12.02 2.97
CA ARG A 324 9.06 12.96 2.45
C ARG A 324 9.12 13.05 0.93
N ALA A 325 10.32 13.15 0.35
CA ALA A 325 10.53 13.14 -1.09
C ALA A 325 10.10 11.81 -1.73
N LEU A 326 10.41 10.66 -1.14
CA LEU A 326 9.97 9.33 -1.61
C LEU A 326 8.44 9.18 -1.59
N ARG A 327 7.79 9.69 -0.54
CA ARG A 327 6.32 9.71 -0.41
C ARG A 327 5.64 10.72 -1.36
N THR A 328 6.36 11.71 -1.87
CA THR A 328 5.80 12.75 -2.77
C THR A 328 6.09 12.51 -4.25
N TYR A 329 7.31 12.09 -4.59
CA TYR A 329 7.81 11.99 -5.97
C TYR A 329 8.11 10.54 -6.41
N GLY A 330 8.43 9.66 -5.47
CA GLY A 330 8.87 8.29 -5.74
C GLY A 330 10.37 8.15 -6.04
N PRO A 331 10.95 6.95 -5.84
CA PRO A 331 12.38 6.69 -6.00
C PRO A 331 12.88 6.90 -7.44
N LEU A 332 12.10 6.49 -8.45
CA LEU A 332 12.49 6.65 -9.86
C LEU A 332 12.70 8.12 -10.22
N ARG A 333 11.77 9.01 -9.81
CA ARG A 333 11.90 10.46 -10.02
C ARG A 333 13.08 11.07 -9.27
N LEU A 334 13.37 10.60 -8.06
CA LEU A 334 14.48 11.12 -7.23
C LEU A 334 15.85 10.70 -7.76
N ALA A 335 15.99 9.46 -8.23
CA ALA A 335 17.21 8.97 -8.86
C ALA A 335 17.43 9.51 -10.29
N GLY A 336 16.44 10.18 -10.88
CA GLY A 336 16.43 10.50 -12.31
C GLY A 336 16.43 9.24 -13.21
N ALA A 337 15.96 8.11 -12.68
CA ALA A 337 16.07 6.80 -13.30
C ALA A 337 15.22 6.70 -14.59
N PRO A 338 15.69 5.94 -15.60
CA PRO A 338 14.95 5.76 -16.84
C PRO A 338 13.65 4.96 -16.61
N PRO A 339 12.65 5.11 -17.50
CA PRO A 339 11.46 4.26 -17.48
C PRO A 339 11.84 2.77 -17.58
N GLY A 340 11.28 1.95 -16.70
CA GLY A 340 11.54 0.50 -16.64
C GLY A 340 12.53 0.05 -15.57
N SER A 341 13.26 0.96 -14.91
CA SER A 341 14.06 0.61 -13.71
C SER A 341 13.19 0.06 -12.57
N GLY A 342 13.73 -0.89 -11.80
CA GLY A 342 13.03 -1.54 -10.71
C GLY A 342 12.71 -0.59 -9.56
N TYR A 343 11.44 -0.24 -9.37
CA TYR A 343 10.99 0.78 -8.39
C TYR A 343 11.58 0.63 -6.98
N CYS A 344 11.56 -0.58 -6.40
CA CYS A 344 12.11 -0.82 -5.07
C CYS A 344 13.65 -0.94 -5.07
N GLU A 345 14.24 -1.38 -6.18
CA GLU A 345 15.69 -1.49 -6.35
C GLU A 345 16.35 -0.11 -6.41
N THR A 346 15.86 0.77 -7.29
CA THR A 346 16.23 2.18 -7.35
C THR A 346 16.05 2.89 -6.01
N CYS A 347 15.07 2.48 -5.19
CA CYS A 347 14.94 3.02 -3.83
C CYS A 347 16.06 2.56 -2.90
N ARG A 348 16.47 1.28 -2.94
CA ARG A 348 17.54 0.76 -2.07
C ARG A 348 18.90 1.39 -2.40
N GLU A 349 19.13 1.66 -3.68
CA GLU A 349 20.37 2.24 -4.23
C GLU A 349 20.38 3.78 -4.18
N LEU A 350 19.30 4.41 -3.67
CA LEU A 350 19.15 5.86 -3.68
C LEU A 350 20.13 6.54 -2.72
N ASP A 351 21.19 7.10 -3.30
CA ASP A 351 22.15 8.00 -2.65
C ASP A 351 21.89 9.44 -3.10
N VAL A 352 20.91 10.10 -2.48
CA VAL A 352 20.59 11.51 -2.73
C VAL A 352 20.49 12.28 -1.42
N ALA A 353 21.06 13.49 -1.40
CA ALA A 353 20.84 14.43 -0.32
C ALA A 353 19.34 14.82 -0.26
N PRO A 354 18.74 14.95 0.93
CA PRO A 354 17.36 15.42 1.04
C PRO A 354 17.23 16.84 0.45
N PRO A 355 16.27 17.09 -0.46
CA PRO A 355 15.98 18.45 -0.88
C PRO A 355 15.47 19.25 0.34
N PRO A 356 15.93 20.50 0.55
CA PRO A 356 15.40 21.33 1.62
C PRO A 356 13.89 21.57 1.41
N PRO A 357 13.06 21.51 2.46
CA PRO A 357 11.62 21.63 2.32
C PRO A 357 11.23 23.07 1.95
N THR A 358 10.96 23.31 0.67
CA THR A 358 10.38 24.56 0.20
C THR A 358 8.87 24.60 0.48
N PRO A 359 8.25 25.80 0.55
CA PRO A 359 6.79 25.91 0.67
C PRO A 359 6.03 25.18 -0.46
N VAL A 360 6.60 25.14 -1.67
CA VAL A 360 6.04 24.40 -2.82
C VAL A 360 6.13 22.89 -2.60
N ALA A 361 7.26 22.37 -2.12
CA ALA A 361 7.42 20.95 -1.81
C ALA A 361 6.46 20.50 -0.69
N LEU A 362 6.26 21.32 0.34
CA LEU A 362 5.28 21.10 1.41
C LEU A 362 3.83 21.05 0.88
N LEU A 363 3.48 21.94 -0.06
CA LEU A 363 2.16 21.94 -0.70
C LEU A 363 1.96 20.70 -1.59
N MET A 364 2.98 20.31 -2.35
CA MET A 364 2.96 19.09 -3.18
C MET A 364 2.79 17.83 -2.33
N GLU A 365 3.56 17.69 -1.25
CA GLU A 365 3.44 16.56 -0.31
C GLU A 365 2.02 16.47 0.28
N ARG A 366 1.46 17.60 0.71
CA ARG A 366 0.07 17.66 1.19
C ARG A 366 -0.90 17.21 0.10
N GLN A 367 -0.83 17.78 -1.10
CA GLN A 367 -1.74 17.45 -2.19
C GLN A 367 -1.66 15.97 -2.60
N VAL A 368 -0.44 15.40 -2.69
CA VAL A 368 -0.23 13.97 -2.99
C VAL A 368 -0.86 13.10 -1.90
N ARG A 369 -0.64 13.41 -0.62
CA ARG A 369 -1.24 12.69 0.49
C ARG A 369 -2.76 12.80 0.49
N ASP A 370 -3.30 14.01 0.28
CA ASP A 370 -4.74 14.26 0.27
C ASP A 370 -5.42 13.50 -0.91
N MET A 371 -4.76 13.40 -2.08
CA MET A 371 -5.19 12.54 -3.20
C MET A 371 -5.14 11.04 -2.86
N GLN A 372 -4.10 10.57 -2.17
CA GLN A 372 -4.01 9.17 -1.74
C GLN A 372 -5.05 8.81 -0.69
N LEU A 373 -5.35 9.74 0.24
CA LEU A 373 -6.40 9.59 1.25
C LEU A 373 -7.80 9.57 0.62
N ALA A 374 -8.05 10.42 -0.40
CA ALA A 374 -9.30 10.42 -1.15
C ALA A 374 -9.57 9.10 -1.89
N GLY A 375 -8.52 8.37 -2.29
CA GLY A 375 -8.65 7.01 -2.84
C GLY A 375 -8.96 5.93 -1.80
N GLY A 376 -8.70 6.17 -0.52
CA GLY A 376 -8.96 5.23 0.57
C GLY A 376 -8.30 3.85 0.40
N GLY A 377 -8.86 2.83 1.05
CA GLY A 377 -8.37 1.46 0.96
C GLY A 377 -8.46 0.86 -0.45
N THR A 378 -9.51 1.16 -1.21
CA THR A 378 -9.68 0.73 -2.60
C THR A 378 -8.59 1.32 -3.51
N GLY A 379 -8.29 2.62 -3.40
CA GLY A 379 -7.23 3.27 -4.16
C GLY A 379 -5.83 2.73 -3.81
N PHE A 380 -5.60 2.37 -2.54
CA PHE A 380 -4.39 1.64 -2.15
C PHE A 380 -4.34 0.25 -2.80
N ALA A 381 -5.42 -0.54 -2.73
CA ALA A 381 -5.50 -1.89 -3.28
C ALA A 381 -5.38 -1.92 -4.81
N GLY A 382 -5.99 -0.96 -5.50
CA GLY A 382 -5.86 -0.80 -6.95
C GLY A 382 -4.43 -0.45 -7.40
N ARG A 383 -3.63 0.19 -6.54
CA ARG A 383 -2.24 0.59 -6.83
C ARG A 383 -1.20 -0.47 -6.43
N TYR A 384 -1.36 -1.08 -5.26
CA TYR A 384 -0.36 -1.98 -4.66
C TYR A 384 -0.76 -3.46 -4.64
N GLY A 385 -2.03 -3.76 -4.90
CA GLY A 385 -2.57 -5.12 -5.01
C GLY A 385 -2.69 -5.59 -6.47
N CYS A 386 -3.79 -6.26 -6.77
CA CYS A 386 -4.17 -6.67 -8.13
C CYS A 386 -5.39 -5.85 -8.60
N PRO A 387 -5.25 -4.92 -9.56
CA PRO A 387 -6.26 -3.87 -9.81
C PRO A 387 -7.71 -4.33 -10.02
N PRO A 388 -8.02 -5.41 -10.79
CA PRO A 388 -9.41 -5.87 -10.99
C PRO A 388 -10.11 -6.39 -9.73
N TYR A 389 -9.36 -6.59 -8.65
CA TYR A 389 -9.83 -7.07 -7.36
C TYR A 389 -9.78 -5.98 -6.28
N GLY A 390 -9.47 -4.72 -6.64
CA GLY A 390 -9.26 -3.62 -5.70
C GLY A 390 -10.46 -3.35 -4.79
N ASP A 391 -11.68 -3.46 -5.31
CA ASP A 391 -12.91 -3.22 -4.56
C ASP A 391 -13.20 -4.28 -3.49
N LEU A 392 -12.55 -5.45 -3.54
CA LEU A 392 -12.79 -6.52 -2.56
C LEU A 392 -12.35 -6.15 -1.14
N VAL A 393 -11.55 -5.09 -0.96
CA VAL A 393 -11.20 -4.57 0.37
C VAL A 393 -12.35 -3.81 1.05
N SER A 394 -13.43 -3.53 0.32
CA SER A 394 -14.64 -2.83 0.78
C SER A 394 -15.80 -3.75 1.18
N LEU A 395 -15.72 -5.05 0.86
CA LEU A 395 -16.73 -6.05 1.22
C LEU A 395 -16.95 -6.10 2.73
N GLY A 396 -18.21 -6.05 3.19
CA GLY A 396 -18.56 -6.00 4.61
C GLY A 396 -18.37 -4.63 5.29
N HIS A 397 -17.96 -3.58 4.58
CA HIS A 397 -17.80 -2.26 5.19
C HIS A 397 -19.16 -1.58 5.42
N PRO A 398 -19.48 -1.11 6.65
CA PRO A 398 -20.77 -0.47 6.94
C PRO A 398 -20.98 0.88 6.23
N GLY A 399 -19.94 1.46 5.64
CA GLY A 399 -20.04 2.66 4.80
C GLY A 399 -20.39 2.38 3.34
N ARG A 400 -20.38 1.10 2.92
CA ARG A 400 -20.82 0.70 1.57
C ARG A 400 -22.34 0.57 1.59
N LYS A 401 -23.04 1.60 1.10
CA LYS A 401 -24.47 1.45 0.75
C LYS A 401 -24.61 0.37 -0.31
N ASP A 402 -25.73 -0.35 -0.26
CA ASP A 402 -26.07 -1.44 -1.17
C ASP A 402 -26.45 -0.91 -2.57
N ASP A 403 -25.44 -0.43 -3.30
CA ASP A 403 -25.53 -0.11 -4.73
C ASP A 403 -25.02 -1.32 -5.56
N LEU A 404 -25.72 -2.46 -5.46
CA LEU A 404 -25.60 -3.63 -6.34
C LEU A 404 -26.97 -4.27 -6.61
#